data_AF-A0A164IQK9-F1
#
_entry.id   AF-A0A164IQK9-F1
#
_cell.length_a   1.000
_cell.length_b   1.000
_cell.length_c   1.000
_cell.angle_alpha   90.00
_cell.angle_beta   90.00
_cell.angle_gamma   90.00
#
_symmetry.space_group_name_H-M   'P 1'
#
loop_
_entity.id
_entity.type
_entity.pdbx_description
1 polymer ?
#
loop_
_entity_poly.entity_id
_entity_poly.type
_entity_poly.pdbx_seq_one_letter_code
_entity_poly.pdbx_strand_id
1 'polypeptide(L)'
;MSDHFTVSQVLSWNPGSLTEQAAEWDRQANELRTRMDTQNRAVDGSHDTFKGAAGDAMRVRFGQVYQKSRKVLEALENGRDAAKIASMNFTAAKGLVSAQKRTAEAKGLTVGDDGTCSIKEETKHGLYLSVGGDETKYNTAMAALQLDCNNETSFMKKVLDHAATTDANAVTEIGKAFADLPAADTFGNATTPKTEIIPPPKNGTPQQNRDWWNTLTPQQQREEISTHPADIGNLDGLPASARDQANRNEIPVERARLQDQLTLDMALANAGQDQARRNVDDVQGRLKDLDTIDDQLRKHPDAKLMALDMKNGRQGRAALAFGDPDTADHVAVTTPGLGTNVHGSLADMAKEGEALKQNAEHQLSRAGKTDTVAAIAWIGYECATRRWQFRMGVRDLPSVPRRSGELKLEAA
;
A
#
# COMPACT_ATOMS: atom_id res chain seq x y z
N MET A 1 10.21 30.74 -15.03
CA MET A 1 8.87 31.33 -14.77
C MET A 1 8.48 30.78 -13.42
N SER A 2 8.35 31.65 -12.41
CA SER A 2 7.94 31.21 -11.08
C SER A 2 6.49 30.78 -11.17
N ASP A 3 6.20 29.51 -10.92
CA ASP A 3 4.83 29.02 -10.86
C ASP A 3 4.15 29.69 -9.65
N HIS A 4 3.37 30.74 -9.92
CA HIS A 4 2.61 31.42 -8.88
C HIS A 4 1.45 30.51 -8.47
N PHE A 5 1.35 30.21 -7.17
CA PHE A 5 0.20 29.49 -6.64
C PHE A 5 -1.07 30.33 -6.78
N THR A 6 -2.15 29.67 -7.19
CA THR A 6 -3.50 30.26 -7.20
C THR A 6 -4.15 30.14 -5.83
N VAL A 7 -5.14 31.00 -5.56
CA VAL A 7 -5.96 30.94 -4.34
C VAL A 7 -6.57 29.55 -4.14
N SER A 8 -7.19 28.99 -5.18
CA SER A 8 -7.79 27.65 -5.11
C SER A 8 -6.76 26.54 -4.86
N GLN A 9 -5.56 26.61 -5.44
CA GLN A 9 -4.49 25.64 -5.16
C GLN A 9 -4.08 25.67 -3.68
N VAL A 10 -3.79 26.84 -3.10
CA VAL A 10 -3.36 26.92 -1.69
C VAL A 10 -4.48 26.45 -0.75
N LEU A 11 -5.74 26.80 -1.05
CA LEU A 11 -6.88 26.34 -0.25
C LEU A 11 -7.15 24.84 -0.38
N SER A 12 -6.70 24.19 -1.45
CA SER A 12 -6.81 22.74 -1.64
C SER A 12 -5.75 21.92 -0.91
N TRP A 13 -4.67 22.56 -0.41
CA TRP A 13 -3.60 21.86 0.31
C TRP A 13 -4.12 21.03 1.48
N ASN A 14 -3.54 19.83 1.65
CA ASN A 14 -3.81 18.91 2.74
C ASN A 14 -2.56 18.72 3.63
N PRO A 15 -2.29 19.62 4.58
CA PRO A 15 -1.15 19.49 5.48
C PRO A 15 -1.16 18.19 6.31
N GLY A 16 -2.34 17.60 6.55
CA GLY A 16 -2.49 16.35 7.31
C GLY A 16 -1.69 15.19 6.72
N SER A 17 -1.60 15.11 5.39
CA SER A 17 -0.82 14.07 4.69
C SER A 17 0.67 14.08 5.06
N LEU A 18 1.27 15.26 5.31
CA LEU A 18 2.66 15.38 5.75
C LEU A 18 2.84 14.86 7.18
N THR A 19 1.83 15.05 8.04
CA THR A 19 1.84 14.53 9.41
C THR A 19 1.73 13.00 9.43
N GLU A 20 0.88 12.43 8.57
CA GLU A 20 0.75 10.98 8.39
C GLU A 20 2.07 10.37 7.88
N GLN A 21 2.69 10.98 6.87
CA GLN A 21 3.99 10.54 6.37
C GLN A 21 5.10 10.64 7.41
N ALA A 22 5.10 11.72 8.21
CA ALA A 22 6.05 11.87 9.31
C ALA A 22 5.87 10.78 10.39
N ALA A 23 4.63 10.38 10.69
CA ALA A 23 4.36 9.30 11.63
C ALA A 23 4.90 7.95 11.11
N GLU A 24 4.80 7.71 9.80
CA GLU A 24 5.36 6.50 9.18
C GLU A 24 6.89 6.49 9.22
N TRP A 25 7.56 7.61 8.91
CA TRP A 25 9.01 7.70 9.07
C TRP A 25 9.46 7.52 10.53
N ASP A 26 8.70 8.03 11.49
CA ASP A 26 8.97 7.80 12.92
C ASP A 26 8.88 6.30 13.28
N ARG A 27 7.83 5.63 12.81
CA ARG A 27 7.62 4.19 13.01
C ARG A 27 8.79 3.39 12.45
N GLN A 28 9.20 3.67 11.22
CA GLN A 28 10.32 3.00 10.55
C GLN A 28 11.66 3.27 11.23
N ALA A 29 11.92 4.52 11.65
CA ALA A 29 13.10 4.89 12.41
C ALA A 29 13.17 4.10 13.73
N ASN A 30 12.06 4.00 14.45
CA ASN A 30 11.98 3.24 15.70
C ASN A 30 12.28 1.76 15.50
N GLU A 31 11.68 1.13 14.48
CA GLU A 31 11.92 -0.27 14.15
C GLU A 31 13.39 -0.53 13.78
N LEU A 32 13.97 0.32 12.92
CA LEU A 32 15.35 0.21 12.50
C LEU A 32 16.30 0.35 13.70
N ARG A 33 16.09 1.35 14.56
CA ARG A 33 16.89 1.58 15.76
C ARG A 33 16.89 0.37 16.68
N THR A 34 15.73 -0.18 16.98
CA THR A 34 15.62 -1.38 17.85
C THR A 34 16.38 -2.58 17.27
N ARG A 35 16.27 -2.82 15.96
CA ARG A 35 16.98 -3.93 15.30
C ARG A 35 18.49 -3.69 15.30
N MET A 36 18.94 -2.47 15.00
CA MET A 36 20.34 -2.08 15.01
C MET A 36 20.97 -2.23 16.40
N ASP A 37 20.31 -1.74 17.45
CA ASP A 37 20.80 -1.83 18.83
C ASP A 37 20.90 -3.28 19.31
N THR A 38 19.96 -4.12 18.89
CA THR A 38 19.97 -5.56 19.21
C THR A 38 21.15 -6.26 18.53
N GLN A 39 21.38 -5.99 17.25
CA GLN A 39 22.50 -6.55 16.50
C GLN A 39 23.85 -6.05 17.04
N ASN A 40 23.95 -4.76 17.35
CA ASN A 40 25.18 -4.17 17.88
C ASN A 40 25.57 -4.80 19.21
N ARG A 41 24.61 -5.00 20.13
CA ARG A 41 24.86 -5.73 21.40
C ARG A 41 25.29 -7.18 21.18
N ALA A 42 24.69 -7.88 20.22
CA ALA A 42 25.07 -9.25 19.90
C ALA A 42 26.49 -9.36 19.34
N VAL A 43 26.89 -8.42 18.48
CA VAL A 43 28.24 -8.35 17.91
C VAL A 43 29.26 -7.94 18.96
N ASP A 44 28.93 -6.98 19.83
CA ASP A 44 29.78 -6.58 20.95
C ASP A 44 30.03 -7.76 21.91
N GLY A 45 28.98 -8.49 22.27
CA GLY A 45 29.08 -9.71 23.09
C GLY A 45 29.88 -10.86 22.45
N SER A 46 30.19 -10.79 21.15
CA SER A 46 31.03 -11.80 20.47
C SER A 46 32.50 -11.75 20.90
N HIS A 47 32.95 -10.70 21.60
CA HIS A 47 34.33 -10.60 22.10
C HIS A 47 34.72 -11.77 23.01
N ASP A 48 33.76 -12.34 23.74
CA ASP A 48 34.00 -13.43 24.67
C ASP A 48 34.13 -14.79 23.98
N THR A 49 33.41 -14.98 22.87
CA THR A 49 33.25 -16.28 22.20
C THR A 49 34.04 -16.39 20.90
N PHE A 50 34.26 -15.27 20.19
CA PHE A 50 34.92 -15.24 18.89
C PHE A 50 36.15 -14.31 18.89
N LYS A 51 37.27 -14.90 19.32
CA LYS A 51 38.57 -14.23 19.50
C LYS A 51 39.48 -14.39 18.29
N GLY A 52 40.47 -13.50 18.17
CA GLY A 52 41.49 -13.51 17.13
C GLY A 52 41.09 -12.71 15.88
N ALA A 53 42.02 -12.64 14.92
CA ALA A 53 41.96 -11.72 13.78
C ALA A 53 40.68 -11.85 12.92
N ALA A 54 40.11 -13.06 12.81
CA ALA A 54 38.86 -13.28 12.08
C ALA A 54 37.65 -12.62 12.78
N GLY A 55 37.57 -12.73 14.11
CA GLY A 55 36.53 -12.04 14.90
C GLY A 55 36.69 -10.53 14.85
N ASP A 56 37.94 -10.04 14.90
CA ASP A 56 38.22 -8.60 14.79
C ASP A 56 37.81 -8.05 13.41
N ALA A 57 38.12 -8.77 12.34
CA ALA A 57 37.70 -8.41 10.99
C ALA A 57 36.17 -8.37 10.84
N MET A 58 35.46 -9.35 11.43
CA MET A 58 34.00 -9.37 11.47
C MET A 58 33.43 -8.12 12.17
N ARG A 59 33.94 -7.77 13.36
CA ARG A 59 33.49 -6.59 14.11
C ARG A 59 33.76 -5.28 13.38
N VAL A 60 34.95 -5.14 12.78
CA VAL A 60 35.29 -3.99 11.93
C VAL A 60 34.31 -3.86 10.76
N ARG A 61 34.01 -4.97 10.08
CA ARG A 61 33.06 -4.98 8.97
C ARG A 61 31.64 -4.63 9.42
N PHE A 62 31.17 -5.21 10.53
CA PHE A 62 29.89 -4.88 11.10
C PHE A 62 29.79 -3.39 11.45
N GLY A 63 30.83 -2.82 12.06
CA GLY A 63 30.90 -1.39 12.37
C GLY A 63 30.70 -0.50 11.14
N GLN A 64 31.27 -0.86 9.98
CA GLN A 64 31.06 -0.13 8.73
C GLN A 64 29.61 -0.15 8.25
N VAL A 65 28.94 -1.31 8.35
CA VAL A 65 27.53 -1.47 7.99
C VAL A 65 26.65 -0.70 8.97
N TYR A 66 26.92 -0.83 10.26
CA TYR A 66 26.21 -0.14 11.34
C TYR A 66 26.23 1.39 11.15
N GLN A 67 27.39 1.98 10.83
CA GLN A 67 27.50 3.42 10.57
C GLN A 67 26.71 3.87 9.34
N LYS A 68 26.59 3.03 8.31
CA LYS A 68 25.75 3.33 7.14
C LYS A 68 24.27 3.24 7.48
N SER A 69 23.85 2.21 8.22
CA SER A 69 22.47 2.10 8.69
C SER A 69 22.08 3.26 9.62
N ARG A 70 23.03 3.80 10.40
CA ARG A 70 22.80 5.01 11.20
C ARG A 70 22.45 6.23 10.35
N LYS A 71 23.10 6.41 9.19
CA LYS A 71 22.73 7.50 8.27
C LYS A 71 21.31 7.37 7.74
N VAL A 72 20.84 6.15 7.50
CA VAL A 72 19.45 5.90 7.10
C VAL A 72 18.48 6.25 8.23
N LEU A 73 18.82 5.86 9.47
CA LEU A 73 18.04 6.22 10.66
C LEU A 73 17.96 7.74 10.83
N GLU A 74 19.09 8.44 10.76
CA GLU A 74 19.17 9.90 10.88
C GLU A 74 18.37 10.60 9.76
N ALA A 75 18.39 10.08 8.54
CA ALA A 75 17.59 10.61 7.43
C ALA A 75 16.08 10.51 7.69
N LEU A 76 15.60 9.37 8.21
CA LEU A 76 14.18 9.19 8.57
C LEU A 76 13.76 10.13 9.70
N GLU A 77 14.59 10.30 10.73
CA GLU A 77 14.33 11.21 11.85
C GLU A 77 14.29 12.68 11.40
N ASN A 78 15.27 13.10 10.60
CA ASN A 78 15.32 14.45 10.03
C ASN A 78 14.15 14.70 9.07
N GLY A 79 13.79 13.70 8.25
CA GLY A 79 12.65 13.77 7.32
C GLY A 79 11.33 13.94 8.07
N ARG A 80 11.11 13.17 9.14
CA ARG A 80 9.96 13.31 10.04
C ARG A 80 9.85 14.74 10.57
N ASP A 81 10.94 15.30 11.07
CA ASP A 81 10.94 16.62 11.69
C ASP A 81 10.70 17.72 10.66
N ALA A 82 11.32 17.62 9.48
CA ALA A 82 11.07 18.51 8.36
C ALA A 82 9.61 18.47 7.88
N ALA A 83 9.01 17.29 7.74
CA ALA A 83 7.61 17.14 7.33
C ALA A 83 6.62 17.68 8.37
N LYS A 84 6.88 17.51 9.67
CA LYS A 84 6.07 18.12 10.73
C LYS A 84 6.11 19.64 10.67
N ILE A 85 7.31 20.22 10.51
CA ILE A 85 7.48 21.67 10.36
C ILE A 85 6.78 22.17 9.10
N ALA A 86 6.93 21.46 7.97
CA ALA A 86 6.22 21.78 6.73
C ALA A 86 4.71 21.78 6.96
N SER A 87 4.13 20.72 7.54
CA SER A 87 2.70 20.63 7.85
C SER A 87 2.18 21.86 8.62
N MET A 88 2.91 22.32 9.64
CA MET A 88 2.57 23.53 10.39
C MET A 88 2.59 24.78 9.51
N ASN A 89 3.62 24.94 8.69
CA ASN A 89 3.77 26.10 7.80
C ASN A 89 2.72 26.14 6.69
N PHE A 90 2.40 24.99 6.07
CA PHE A 90 1.33 24.87 5.09
C PHE A 90 -0.04 25.21 5.71
N THR A 91 -0.28 24.76 6.95
CA THR A 91 -1.50 25.11 7.69
C THR A 91 -1.60 26.62 7.91
N ALA A 92 -0.51 27.26 8.32
CA ALA A 92 -0.46 28.71 8.51
C ALA A 92 -0.68 29.49 7.19
N ALA A 93 0.02 29.12 6.11
CA ALA A 93 -0.10 29.75 4.80
C ALA A 93 -1.54 29.63 4.24
N LYS A 94 -2.14 28.44 4.33
CA LYS A 94 -3.55 28.21 3.98
C LYS A 94 -4.49 29.07 4.81
N GLY A 95 -4.22 29.19 6.12
CA GLY A 95 -4.96 30.06 7.03
C GLY A 95 -4.90 31.54 6.63
N LEU A 96 -3.73 32.02 6.23
CA LEU A 96 -3.54 33.40 5.75
C LEU A 96 -4.31 33.67 4.45
N VAL A 97 -4.26 32.78 3.45
CA VAL A 97 -5.03 32.94 2.20
C VAL A 97 -6.52 32.96 2.50
N SER A 98 -7.01 32.04 3.34
CA SER A 98 -8.42 31.99 3.74
C SER A 98 -8.88 33.23 4.51
N ALA A 99 -8.05 33.74 5.44
CA ALA A 99 -8.34 34.95 6.18
C ALA A 99 -8.38 36.17 5.26
N GLN A 100 -7.37 36.32 4.39
CA GLN A 100 -7.27 37.43 3.44
C GLN A 100 -8.44 37.44 2.44
N LYS A 101 -8.87 36.25 1.98
CA LYS A 101 -10.04 36.11 1.10
C LYS A 101 -11.32 36.60 1.80
N ARG A 102 -11.54 36.17 3.06
CA ARG A 102 -12.69 36.62 3.86
C ARG A 102 -12.67 38.13 4.12
N THR A 103 -11.51 38.73 4.38
CA THR A 103 -11.37 40.18 4.55
C THR A 103 -11.78 40.95 3.28
N ALA A 104 -11.31 40.51 2.11
CA ALA A 104 -11.68 41.11 0.83
C ALA A 104 -13.19 40.95 0.56
N GLU A 105 -13.75 39.76 0.79
CA GLU A 105 -15.19 39.49 0.61
C GLU A 105 -16.07 40.32 1.54
N ALA A 106 -15.64 40.56 2.78
CA ALA A 106 -16.34 41.43 3.73
C ALA A 106 -16.40 42.90 3.28
N LYS A 107 -15.45 43.34 2.44
CA LYS A 107 -15.45 44.67 1.79
C LYS A 107 -16.29 44.73 0.51
N GLY A 108 -16.99 43.64 0.14
CA GLY A 108 -17.78 43.57 -1.10
C GLY A 108 -16.94 43.27 -2.36
N LEU A 109 -15.71 42.78 -2.19
CA LEU A 109 -14.83 42.41 -3.28
C LEU A 109 -14.98 40.91 -3.62
N THR A 110 -14.60 40.55 -4.84
CA THR A 110 -14.40 39.15 -5.26
C THR A 110 -12.93 38.93 -5.52
N VAL A 111 -12.36 37.88 -4.95
CA VAL A 111 -10.96 37.51 -5.18
C VAL A 111 -10.90 36.44 -6.28
N GLY A 112 -10.24 36.76 -7.39
CA GLY A 112 -9.91 35.82 -8.46
C GLY A 112 -8.80 34.85 -8.05
N ASP A 113 -8.65 33.76 -8.81
CA ASP A 113 -7.65 32.73 -8.50
C ASP A 113 -6.20 33.22 -8.60
N ASP A 114 -5.93 34.24 -9.42
CA ASP A 114 -4.64 34.93 -9.51
C ASP A 114 -4.39 35.93 -8.37
N GLY A 115 -5.31 35.99 -7.40
CA GLY A 115 -5.26 36.91 -6.26
C GLY A 115 -5.72 38.34 -6.60
N THR A 116 -6.19 38.61 -7.82
CA THR A 116 -6.75 39.93 -8.16
C THR A 116 -8.14 40.11 -7.56
N CYS A 117 -8.35 41.25 -6.90
CA CYS A 117 -9.67 41.63 -6.41
C CYS A 117 -10.44 42.39 -7.50
N SER A 118 -11.76 42.19 -7.51
CA SER A 118 -12.69 42.94 -8.36
C SER A 118 -13.92 43.36 -7.54
N ILE A 119 -14.48 44.53 -7.86
CA ILE A 119 -15.69 45.04 -7.19
C ILE A 119 -16.92 44.38 -7.81
N LYS A 120 -17.78 43.76 -6.99
CA LYS A 120 -19.03 43.14 -7.46
C LYS A 120 -19.99 44.19 -8.03
N GLU A 121 -20.70 43.84 -9.10
CA GLU A 121 -21.74 44.71 -9.68
C GLU A 121 -22.85 45.05 -8.66
N GLU A 122 -23.21 44.09 -7.79
CA GLU A 122 -24.16 44.32 -6.69
C GLU A 122 -23.67 45.39 -5.71
N THR A 123 -22.36 45.40 -5.41
CA THR A 123 -21.73 46.40 -4.54
C THR A 123 -21.74 47.78 -5.21
N LYS A 124 -21.45 47.84 -6.52
CA LYS A 124 -21.56 49.09 -7.30
C LYS A 124 -22.99 49.63 -7.28
N HIS A 125 -23.99 48.77 -7.50
CA HIS A 125 -25.39 49.15 -7.48
C HIS A 125 -25.86 49.62 -6.09
N GLY A 126 -25.53 48.87 -5.03
CA GLY A 126 -25.87 49.24 -3.65
C GLY A 126 -25.23 50.57 -3.22
N LEU A 127 -24.01 50.84 -3.67
CA LEU A 127 -23.33 52.11 -3.40
C LEU A 127 -23.98 53.29 -4.13
N TYR A 128 -24.41 53.10 -5.38
CA TYR A 128 -25.15 54.14 -6.12
C TYR A 128 -26.47 54.51 -5.42
N LEU A 129 -27.19 53.50 -4.90
CA LEU A 129 -28.42 53.72 -4.14
C LEU A 129 -28.18 54.42 -2.80
N SER A 130 -27.09 54.09 -2.08
CA SER A 130 -26.82 54.66 -0.75
C SER A 130 -26.48 56.15 -0.77
N VAL A 131 -25.94 56.65 -1.88
CA VAL A 131 -25.67 58.08 -2.09
C VAL A 131 -26.83 58.84 -2.73
N GLY A 132 -27.99 58.18 -2.94
CA GLY A 132 -29.18 58.80 -3.53
C GLY A 132 -29.04 59.12 -5.03
N GLY A 133 -28.18 58.41 -5.76
CA GLY A 133 -27.91 58.65 -7.17
C GLY A 133 -27.06 59.91 -7.46
N ASP A 134 -26.47 60.52 -6.43
CA ASP A 134 -25.54 61.64 -6.58
C ASP A 134 -24.23 61.16 -7.22
N GLU A 135 -23.98 61.60 -8.46
CA GLU A 135 -22.81 61.19 -9.26
C GLU A 135 -21.48 61.55 -8.59
N THR A 136 -21.38 62.72 -7.93
CA THR A 136 -20.12 63.18 -7.31
C THR A 136 -19.80 62.34 -6.08
N LYS A 137 -20.81 62.06 -5.25
CA LYS A 137 -20.66 61.19 -4.07
C LYS A 137 -20.37 59.74 -4.47
N TYR A 138 -21.05 59.25 -5.52
CA TYR A 138 -20.80 57.92 -6.07
C TYR A 138 -19.36 57.77 -6.55
N ASN A 139 -18.87 58.69 -7.37
CA ASN A 139 -17.50 58.66 -7.91
C ASN A 139 -16.45 58.71 -6.78
N THR A 140 -16.67 59.53 -5.75
CA THR A 140 -15.78 59.61 -4.58
C THR A 140 -15.75 58.28 -3.81
N ALA A 141 -16.91 57.67 -3.57
CA ALA A 141 -16.99 56.40 -2.85
C ALA A 141 -16.44 55.22 -3.67
N MET A 142 -16.66 55.22 -4.99
CA MET A 142 -16.05 54.25 -5.91
C MET A 142 -14.53 54.37 -5.95
N ALA A 143 -13.97 55.58 -5.90
CA ALA A 143 -12.53 55.77 -5.82
C ALA A 143 -11.92 55.18 -4.53
N ALA A 144 -12.61 55.35 -3.39
CA ALA A 144 -12.21 54.74 -2.12
C ALA A 144 -12.27 53.20 -2.17
N LEU A 145 -13.35 52.64 -2.73
CA LEU A 145 -13.50 51.19 -2.88
C LEU A 145 -12.48 50.60 -3.87
N GLN A 146 -12.12 51.34 -4.92
CA GLN A 146 -11.06 50.93 -5.84
C GLN A 146 -9.68 50.93 -5.16
N LEU A 147 -9.41 51.88 -4.26
CA LEU A 147 -8.20 51.88 -3.45
C LEU A 147 -8.14 50.64 -2.54
N ASP A 148 -9.25 50.32 -1.87
CA ASP A 148 -9.37 49.07 -1.10
C ASP A 148 -9.11 47.84 -1.97
N CYS A 149 -9.73 47.77 -3.15
CA CYS A 149 -9.55 46.68 -4.11
C CYS A 149 -8.07 46.47 -4.51
N ASN A 150 -7.35 47.57 -4.76
CA ASN A 150 -5.93 47.53 -5.11
C ASN A 150 -5.06 47.09 -3.92
N ASN A 151 -5.41 47.53 -2.71
CA ASN A 151 -4.74 47.14 -1.47
C ASN A 151 -4.93 45.64 -1.19
N GLU A 152 -6.17 45.15 -1.24
CA GLU A 152 -6.48 43.73 -1.00
C GLU A 152 -5.84 42.83 -2.07
N THR A 153 -5.79 43.27 -3.34
CA THR A 153 -5.04 42.57 -4.40
C THR A 153 -3.56 42.46 -4.05
N SER A 154 -2.95 43.55 -3.58
CA SER A 154 -1.54 43.58 -3.21
C SER A 154 -1.24 42.68 -2.00
N PHE A 155 -2.13 42.65 -1.01
CA PHE A 155 -2.01 41.75 0.13
C PHE A 155 -2.18 40.29 -0.26
N MET A 156 -3.20 39.97 -1.07
CA MET A 156 -3.43 38.60 -1.54
C MET A 156 -2.21 38.06 -2.30
N LYS A 157 -1.64 38.85 -3.21
CA LYS A 157 -0.42 38.45 -3.94
C LYS A 157 0.76 38.16 -3.00
N LYS A 158 0.99 39.00 -1.98
CA LYS A 158 2.03 38.74 -0.96
C LYS A 158 1.80 37.44 -0.19
N VAL A 159 0.56 37.12 0.13
CA VAL A 159 0.22 35.87 0.83
C VAL A 159 0.43 34.66 -0.08
N LEU A 160 0.12 34.76 -1.38
CA LEU A 160 0.40 33.71 -2.36
C LEU A 160 1.92 33.52 -2.57
N ASP A 161 2.69 34.60 -2.62
CA ASP A 161 4.17 34.53 -2.68
C ASP A 161 4.77 33.89 -1.42
N HIS A 162 4.18 34.17 -0.25
CA HIS A 162 4.56 33.50 0.99
C HIS A 162 4.27 32.00 0.93
N ALA A 163 3.10 31.61 0.41
CA ALA A 163 2.75 30.20 0.19
C ALA A 163 3.75 29.53 -0.77
N ALA A 164 4.16 30.19 -1.85
CA ALA A 164 5.19 29.69 -2.77
C ALA A 164 6.54 29.46 -2.07
N THR A 165 6.93 30.39 -1.20
CA THR A 165 8.14 30.27 -0.39
C THR A 165 8.04 29.12 0.61
N THR A 166 6.86 28.93 1.23
CA THR A 166 6.60 27.80 2.13
C THR A 166 6.78 26.45 1.44
N ASP A 167 6.24 26.31 0.23
CA ASP A 167 6.36 25.09 -0.58
C ASP A 167 7.83 24.80 -0.95
N ALA A 168 8.53 25.79 -1.50
CA ALA A 168 9.94 25.65 -1.87
C ALA A 168 10.84 25.30 -0.67
N ASN A 169 10.58 25.89 0.49
CA ASN A 169 11.30 25.57 1.72
C ASN A 169 11.03 24.13 2.17
N ALA A 170 9.79 23.64 2.08
CA ALA A 170 9.49 22.26 2.44
C ALA A 170 10.19 21.25 1.52
N VAL A 171 10.18 21.49 0.20
CA VAL A 171 10.94 20.67 -0.77
C VAL A 171 12.43 20.64 -0.41
N THR A 172 12.98 21.80 -0.07
CA THR A 172 14.39 21.94 0.28
C THR A 172 14.74 21.19 1.58
N GLU A 173 14.00 21.40 2.66
CA GLU A 173 14.31 20.82 3.97
C GLU A 173 14.07 19.31 3.99
N ILE A 174 13.00 18.82 3.36
CA ILE A 174 12.77 17.38 3.20
C ILE A 174 13.86 16.77 2.30
N GLY A 175 14.22 17.42 1.19
CA GLY A 175 15.28 16.97 0.30
C GLY A 175 16.64 16.84 1.01
N LYS A 176 17.00 17.83 1.84
CA LYS A 176 18.23 17.81 2.66
C LYS A 176 18.27 16.61 3.61
N ALA A 177 17.14 16.25 4.22
CA ALA A 177 17.09 15.12 5.14
C ALA A 177 17.53 13.79 4.51
N PHE A 178 17.31 13.63 3.19
CA PHE A 178 17.64 12.40 2.46
C PHE A 178 18.81 12.53 1.48
N ALA A 179 19.51 13.67 1.46
CA ALA A 179 20.59 13.93 0.50
C ALA A 179 21.83 13.04 0.71
N ASP A 180 22.15 12.70 1.96
CA ASP A 180 23.38 12.01 2.34
C ASP A 180 23.19 10.50 2.59
N LEU A 181 22.17 9.90 1.96
CA LEU A 181 21.92 8.48 2.07
C LEU A 181 23.05 7.64 1.43
N PRO A 182 23.50 6.57 2.09
CA PRO A 182 24.44 5.62 1.48
C PRO A 182 23.80 4.91 0.29
N ALA A 183 24.53 4.78 -0.82
CA ALA A 183 24.07 3.99 -1.96
C ALA A 183 23.97 2.49 -1.59
N ALA A 184 22.99 1.79 -2.17
CA ALA A 184 22.64 0.43 -1.77
C ALA A 184 23.82 -0.57 -1.91
N ASP A 185 24.60 -0.44 -2.99
CA ASP A 185 25.79 -1.24 -3.25
C ASP A 185 26.93 -0.98 -2.24
N THR A 186 26.93 0.19 -1.59
CA THR A 186 27.96 0.54 -0.60
C THR A 186 27.78 -0.20 0.73
N PHE A 187 26.61 -0.73 1.07
CA PHE A 187 26.45 -1.60 2.25
C PHE A 187 27.28 -2.88 2.14
N GLY A 188 27.71 -3.21 0.92
CA GLY A 188 28.79 -4.15 0.70
C GLY A 188 28.38 -5.59 0.94
N ASN A 189 27.18 -5.94 0.47
CA ASN A 189 26.79 -7.31 0.12
C ASN A 189 27.58 -7.86 -1.10
N ALA A 190 28.57 -7.11 -1.60
CA ALA A 190 29.36 -7.36 -2.80
C ALA A 190 30.27 -8.60 -2.76
N THR A 191 30.27 -9.37 -1.66
CA THR A 191 30.92 -10.70 -1.63
C THR A 191 30.02 -11.82 -2.13
N THR A 192 28.72 -11.58 -2.35
CA THR A 192 27.94 -12.45 -3.23
C THR A 192 28.07 -11.89 -4.64
N PRO A 193 28.71 -12.59 -5.59
CA PRO A 193 28.45 -12.32 -6.99
C PRO A 193 26.93 -12.31 -7.14
N LYS A 194 26.36 -11.24 -7.72
CA LYS A 194 25.03 -11.34 -8.34
C LYS A 194 25.21 -12.33 -9.49
N THR A 195 25.21 -13.62 -9.18
CA THR A 195 24.82 -14.63 -10.14
C THR A 195 23.41 -14.24 -10.50
N GLU A 196 23.23 -13.76 -11.73
CA GLU A 196 21.92 -13.43 -12.28
C GLU A 196 20.98 -14.58 -11.92
N ILE A 197 20.01 -14.30 -11.05
CA ILE A 197 19.03 -15.30 -10.67
C ILE A 197 18.20 -15.50 -11.92
N ILE A 198 18.32 -16.68 -12.52
CA ILE A 198 17.49 -17.04 -13.66
C ILE A 198 16.05 -16.97 -13.14
N PRO A 199 15.15 -16.20 -13.78
CA PRO A 199 13.77 -16.10 -13.32
C PRO A 199 13.08 -17.47 -13.34
N PRO A 200 11.99 -17.65 -12.57
CA PRO A 200 11.26 -18.91 -12.58
C PRO A 200 10.82 -19.27 -14.01
N PRO A 201 10.78 -20.57 -14.36
CA PRO A 201 10.39 -21.00 -15.70
C PRO A 201 9.00 -20.45 -16.08
N LYS A 202 8.93 -19.71 -17.20
CA LYS A 202 7.64 -19.22 -17.71
C LYS A 202 6.76 -20.40 -18.11
N ASN A 203 5.56 -20.49 -17.52
CA ASN A 203 4.64 -21.62 -17.67
C ASN A 203 5.25 -22.98 -17.28
N GLY A 204 6.18 -22.98 -16.31
CA GLY A 204 6.77 -24.20 -15.77
C GLY A 204 5.74 -25.08 -15.08
N THR A 205 5.93 -26.40 -15.16
CA THR A 205 5.19 -27.34 -14.30
C THR A 205 5.59 -27.14 -12.83
N PRO A 206 4.77 -27.58 -11.87
CA PRO A 206 5.13 -27.51 -10.45
C PRO A 206 6.51 -28.13 -10.15
N GLN A 207 6.85 -29.23 -10.83
CA GLN A 207 8.16 -29.87 -10.69
C GLN A 207 9.29 -28.97 -11.21
N GLN A 208 9.12 -28.34 -12.38
CA GLN A 208 10.15 -27.44 -12.93
C GLN A 208 10.38 -26.21 -12.04
N ASN A 209 9.32 -25.68 -11.43
CA ASN A 209 9.43 -24.58 -10.48
C ASN A 209 10.13 -25.02 -9.19
N ARG A 210 9.84 -26.23 -8.70
CA ARG A 210 10.56 -26.82 -7.55
C ARG A 210 12.04 -27.03 -7.86
N ASP A 211 12.37 -27.57 -9.02
CA ASP A 211 13.75 -27.81 -9.44
C ASP A 211 14.51 -26.49 -9.52
N TRP A 212 13.92 -25.45 -10.12
CA TRP A 212 14.45 -24.09 -10.13
C TRP A 212 14.68 -23.55 -8.71
N TRP A 213 13.67 -23.63 -7.84
CA TRP A 213 13.75 -23.14 -6.46
C TRP A 213 14.88 -23.80 -5.67
N ASN A 214 15.11 -25.10 -5.93
CA ASN A 214 16.18 -25.88 -5.30
C ASN A 214 17.59 -25.51 -5.82
N THR A 215 17.71 -24.83 -6.98
CA THR A 215 19.00 -24.28 -7.44
C THR A 215 19.43 -23.04 -6.67
N LEU A 216 18.49 -22.36 -6.01
CA LEU A 216 18.75 -21.11 -5.29
C LEU A 216 19.33 -21.38 -3.90
N THR A 217 20.33 -20.58 -3.51
CA THR A 217 20.78 -20.52 -2.12
C THR A 217 19.69 -19.93 -1.21
N PRO A 218 19.70 -20.20 0.11
CA PRO A 218 18.75 -19.59 1.03
C PRO A 218 18.74 -18.05 1.00
N GLN A 219 19.86 -17.43 0.64
CA GLN A 219 19.93 -15.97 0.45
C GLN A 219 19.19 -15.54 -0.82
N GLN A 220 19.41 -16.22 -1.94
CA GLN A 220 18.72 -15.94 -3.20
C GLN A 220 17.21 -16.19 -3.07
N GLN A 221 16.78 -17.24 -2.37
CA GLN A 221 15.37 -17.50 -2.07
C GLN A 221 14.72 -16.34 -1.31
N ARG A 222 15.39 -15.81 -0.28
CA ARG A 222 14.91 -14.63 0.46
C ARG A 222 14.88 -13.37 -0.40
N GLU A 223 15.88 -13.20 -1.27
CA GLU A 223 15.94 -12.08 -2.21
C GLU A 223 14.77 -12.14 -3.21
N GLU A 224 14.48 -13.30 -3.80
CA GLU A 224 13.34 -13.49 -4.70
C GLU A 224 11.99 -13.25 -4.01
N ILE A 225 11.79 -13.80 -2.81
CA ILE A 225 10.57 -13.56 -1.99
C ILE A 225 10.39 -12.07 -1.69
N SER A 226 11.49 -11.32 -1.51
CA SER A 226 11.45 -9.91 -1.14
C SER A 226 11.33 -8.97 -2.35
N THR A 227 11.92 -9.32 -3.49
CA THR A 227 12.08 -8.41 -4.64
C THR A 227 11.12 -8.73 -5.79
N HIS A 228 10.70 -9.98 -5.93
CA HIS A 228 9.71 -10.43 -6.92
C HIS A 228 8.56 -11.23 -6.27
N PRO A 229 7.89 -10.73 -5.21
CA PRO A 229 6.91 -11.53 -4.47
C PRO A 229 5.74 -12.04 -5.35
N ALA A 230 5.30 -11.26 -6.34
CA ALA A 230 4.27 -11.67 -7.30
C ALA A 230 4.63 -12.90 -8.14
N ASP A 231 5.92 -13.11 -8.43
CA ASP A 231 6.41 -14.25 -9.23
C ASP A 231 6.54 -15.52 -8.38
N ILE A 232 6.50 -15.39 -7.05
CA ILE A 232 6.72 -16.49 -6.09
C ILE A 232 5.42 -16.93 -5.44
N GLY A 233 4.56 -15.97 -5.02
CA GLY A 233 3.44 -16.22 -4.12
C GLY A 233 2.41 -17.23 -4.65
N ASN A 234 2.14 -17.19 -5.95
CA ASN A 234 1.21 -18.11 -6.63
C ASN A 234 1.92 -19.19 -7.46
N LEU A 235 3.26 -19.31 -7.34
CA LEU A 235 4.02 -20.24 -8.18
C LEU A 235 3.89 -21.67 -7.64
N ASP A 236 3.15 -22.49 -8.37
CA ASP A 236 2.96 -23.89 -7.99
C ASP A 236 4.28 -24.66 -7.94
N GLY A 237 4.40 -25.57 -6.98
CA GLY A 237 5.59 -26.36 -6.72
C GLY A 237 6.53 -25.79 -5.67
N LEU A 238 6.39 -24.51 -5.28
CA LEU A 238 7.21 -23.93 -4.22
C LEU A 238 6.74 -24.33 -2.82
N PRO A 239 7.63 -24.31 -1.81
CA PRO A 239 7.26 -24.53 -0.42
C PRO A 239 6.18 -23.55 0.05
N ALA A 240 5.24 -24.05 0.85
CA ALA A 240 4.14 -23.29 1.44
C ALA A 240 4.61 -22.06 2.22
N SER A 241 5.76 -22.15 2.90
CA SER A 241 6.35 -21.01 3.62
C SER A 241 6.88 -19.92 2.69
N ALA A 242 7.45 -20.29 1.55
CA ALA A 242 7.93 -19.33 0.55
C ALA A 242 6.74 -18.60 -0.10
N ARG A 243 5.67 -19.35 -0.43
CA ARG A 243 4.42 -18.81 -0.96
C ARG A 243 3.74 -17.86 0.02
N ASP A 244 3.63 -18.28 1.29
CA ASP A 244 3.10 -17.45 2.37
C ASP A 244 3.83 -16.12 2.49
N GLN A 245 5.16 -16.16 2.59
CA GLN A 245 5.95 -14.96 2.79
C GLN A 245 5.86 -14.01 1.58
N ALA A 246 5.90 -14.56 0.36
CA ALA A 246 5.76 -13.77 -0.85
C ALA A 246 4.36 -13.14 -0.99
N ASN A 247 3.29 -13.91 -0.74
CA ASN A 247 1.92 -13.37 -0.79
C ASN A 247 1.68 -12.31 0.30
N ARG A 248 2.26 -12.46 1.50
CA ARG A 248 2.21 -11.43 2.54
C ARG A 248 2.93 -10.14 2.12
N ASN A 249 4.06 -10.26 1.42
CA ASN A 249 4.78 -9.12 0.85
C ASN A 249 3.99 -8.41 -0.27
N GLU A 250 3.14 -9.13 -1.01
CA GLU A 250 2.26 -8.54 -2.05
C GLU A 250 1.09 -7.73 -1.47
N ILE A 251 0.61 -8.01 -0.24
CA ILE A 251 -0.55 -7.30 0.35
C ILE A 251 -0.41 -5.77 0.31
N PRO A 252 0.68 -5.15 0.82
CA PRO A 252 0.83 -3.69 0.76
C PRO A 252 1.00 -3.17 -0.68
N VAL A 253 1.62 -3.94 -1.57
CA VAL A 253 1.81 -3.57 -2.98
C VAL A 253 0.47 -3.50 -3.71
N GLU A 254 -0.35 -4.55 -3.58
CA GLU A 254 -1.69 -4.60 -4.17
C GLU A 254 -2.63 -3.57 -3.57
N ARG A 255 -2.51 -3.28 -2.26
CA ARG A 255 -3.28 -2.22 -1.59
C ARG A 255 -2.99 -0.85 -2.20
N ALA A 256 -1.71 -0.48 -2.33
CA ALA A 256 -1.32 0.80 -2.93
C ALA A 256 -1.82 0.89 -4.38
N ARG A 257 -1.60 -0.17 -5.18
CA ARG A 257 -2.08 -0.24 -6.57
C ARG A 257 -3.60 -0.05 -6.68
N LEU A 258 -4.38 -0.69 -5.82
CA LEU A 258 -5.83 -0.57 -5.80
C LEU A 258 -6.31 0.81 -5.31
N GLN A 259 -5.59 1.44 -4.38
CA GLN A 259 -5.89 2.81 -3.94
C GLN A 259 -5.67 3.83 -5.07
N ASP A 260 -4.54 3.74 -5.78
CA ASP A 260 -4.27 4.58 -6.95
C ASP A 260 -5.33 4.38 -8.04
N GLN A 261 -5.68 3.13 -8.31
CA GLN A 261 -6.74 2.77 -9.25
C GLN A 261 -8.09 3.35 -8.81
N LEU A 262 -8.45 3.26 -7.53
CA LEU A 262 -9.69 3.80 -6.99
C LEU A 262 -9.77 5.32 -7.19
N THR A 263 -8.69 6.05 -6.92
CA THR A 263 -8.63 7.50 -7.11
C THR A 263 -8.89 7.87 -8.57
N LEU A 264 -8.26 7.16 -9.52
CA LEU A 264 -8.48 7.37 -10.95
C LEU A 264 -9.91 7.05 -11.37
N ASP A 265 -10.42 5.87 -10.99
CA ASP A 265 -11.78 5.43 -11.34
C ASP A 265 -12.86 6.35 -10.76
N MET A 266 -12.66 6.90 -9.54
CA MET A 266 -13.56 7.90 -8.96
C MET A 266 -13.57 9.21 -9.75
N ALA A 267 -12.43 9.69 -10.21
CA ALA A 267 -12.35 10.90 -11.04
C ALA A 267 -13.09 10.71 -12.37
N LEU A 268 -12.91 9.55 -13.02
CA LEU A 268 -13.61 9.20 -14.27
C LEU A 268 -15.12 9.01 -14.06
N ALA A 269 -15.52 8.42 -12.94
CA ALA A 269 -16.93 8.26 -12.57
C ALA A 269 -17.63 9.61 -12.35
N ASN A 270 -16.95 10.57 -11.73
CA ASN A 270 -17.43 11.95 -11.56
C ASN A 270 -17.53 12.70 -12.89
N ALA A 271 -16.68 12.37 -13.86
CA ALA A 271 -16.76 12.87 -15.22
C ALA A 271 -17.87 12.23 -16.08
N GLY A 272 -18.71 11.37 -15.49
CA GLY A 272 -19.88 10.77 -16.15
C GLY A 272 -19.60 9.46 -16.88
N GLN A 273 -18.47 8.79 -16.63
CA GLN A 273 -18.19 7.48 -17.22
C GLN A 273 -18.83 6.35 -16.40
N ASP A 274 -19.90 5.74 -16.92
CA ASP A 274 -20.63 4.66 -16.23
C ASP A 274 -19.78 3.40 -15.97
N GLN A 275 -18.84 3.08 -16.86
CA GLN A 275 -17.92 1.96 -16.66
C GLN A 275 -17.01 2.19 -15.45
N ALA A 276 -16.57 3.42 -15.23
CA ALA A 276 -15.72 3.77 -14.09
C ALA A 276 -16.46 3.60 -12.75
N ARG A 277 -17.78 3.82 -12.70
CA ARG A 277 -18.60 3.54 -11.50
C ARG A 277 -18.56 2.06 -11.11
N ARG A 278 -18.65 1.15 -12.09
CA ARG A 278 -18.53 -0.30 -11.83
C ARG A 278 -17.13 -0.67 -11.38
N ASN A 279 -16.10 -0.03 -11.94
CA ASN A 279 -14.73 -0.25 -11.52
C ASN A 279 -14.51 0.19 -10.07
N VAL A 280 -15.10 1.33 -9.65
CA VAL A 280 -15.07 1.78 -8.25
C VAL A 280 -15.61 0.69 -7.32
N ASP A 281 -16.78 0.12 -7.61
CA ASP A 281 -17.37 -0.94 -6.78
C ASP A 281 -16.47 -2.19 -6.72
N ASP A 282 -15.93 -2.63 -7.87
CA ASP A 282 -15.06 -3.81 -7.96
C ASP A 282 -13.72 -3.58 -7.22
N VAL A 283 -13.14 -2.38 -7.29
CA VAL A 283 -11.87 -2.01 -6.62
C VAL A 283 -12.09 -1.87 -5.11
N GLN A 284 -13.18 -1.25 -4.68
CA GLN A 284 -13.55 -1.18 -3.26
C GLN A 284 -13.79 -2.58 -2.68
N GLY A 285 -14.40 -3.48 -3.45
CA GLY A 285 -14.55 -4.89 -3.07
C GLY A 285 -13.20 -5.57 -2.81
N ARG A 286 -12.23 -5.38 -3.69
CA ARG A 286 -10.88 -5.95 -3.54
C ARG A 286 -10.08 -5.34 -2.38
N LEU A 287 -10.26 -4.05 -2.09
CA LEU A 287 -9.67 -3.43 -0.89
C LEU A 287 -10.24 -4.06 0.39
N LYS A 288 -11.56 -4.32 0.44
CA LYS A 288 -12.18 -5.07 1.55
C LYS A 288 -11.70 -6.52 1.62
N ASP A 289 -11.45 -7.15 0.48
CA ASP A 289 -10.87 -8.50 0.42
C ASP A 289 -9.48 -8.51 1.08
N LEU A 290 -8.62 -7.54 0.76
CA LEU A 290 -7.30 -7.39 1.40
C LEU A 290 -7.41 -7.10 2.90
N ASP A 291 -8.33 -6.24 3.33
CA ASP A 291 -8.57 -5.98 4.76
C ASP A 291 -8.98 -7.24 5.51
N THR A 292 -9.83 -8.06 4.88
CA THR A 292 -10.29 -9.32 5.47
C THR A 292 -9.15 -10.33 5.56
N ILE A 293 -8.35 -10.50 4.51
CA ILE A 293 -7.17 -11.37 4.53
C ILE A 293 -6.22 -10.95 5.65
N ASP A 294 -5.89 -9.66 5.71
CA ASP A 294 -4.96 -9.11 6.70
C ASP A 294 -5.50 -9.26 8.15
N ASP A 295 -6.80 -9.08 8.37
CA ASP A 295 -7.46 -9.39 9.65
C ASP A 295 -7.37 -10.89 10.01
N GLN A 296 -7.65 -11.79 9.07
CA GLN A 296 -7.56 -13.24 9.32
C GLN A 296 -6.12 -13.69 9.61
N LEU A 297 -5.14 -13.15 8.90
CA LEU A 297 -3.73 -13.46 9.15
C LEU A 297 -3.23 -12.93 10.51
N ARG A 298 -3.82 -11.86 11.05
CA ARG A 298 -3.55 -11.40 12.43
C ARG A 298 -4.20 -12.31 13.47
N LYS A 299 -5.42 -12.79 13.21
CA LYS A 299 -6.16 -13.69 14.12
C LYS A 299 -5.58 -15.10 14.15
N HIS A 300 -5.01 -15.55 13.04
CA HIS A 300 -4.39 -16.86 12.88
C HIS A 300 -2.93 -16.70 12.44
N PRO A 301 -2.01 -16.38 13.37
CA PRO A 301 -0.61 -16.08 13.04
C PRO A 301 0.13 -17.26 12.41
N ASP A 302 -0.31 -18.49 12.69
CA ASP A 302 0.27 -19.72 12.13
C ASP A 302 -0.34 -20.11 10.76
N ALA A 303 -1.36 -19.38 10.27
CA ALA A 303 -1.94 -19.64 8.97
C ALA A 303 -1.00 -19.19 7.84
N LYS A 304 -0.96 -19.97 6.75
CA LYS A 304 -0.16 -19.68 5.56
C LYS A 304 -1.05 -19.15 4.44
N LEU A 305 -0.72 -17.98 3.88
CA LEU A 305 -1.37 -17.42 2.69
C LEU A 305 -0.80 -18.09 1.43
N MET A 306 -1.46 -19.15 0.98
CA MET A 306 -1.01 -19.98 -0.13
C MET A 306 -1.25 -19.36 -1.51
N ALA A 307 -2.27 -18.51 -1.63
CA ALA A 307 -2.56 -17.79 -2.87
C ALA A 307 -3.16 -16.42 -2.59
N LEU A 308 -2.81 -15.45 -3.45
CA LEU A 308 -3.36 -14.10 -3.44
C LEU A 308 -3.48 -13.58 -4.87
N ASP A 309 -4.70 -13.24 -5.31
CA ASP A 309 -4.92 -12.61 -6.61
C ASP A 309 -5.94 -11.49 -6.49
N MET A 310 -5.47 -10.26 -6.72
CA MET A 310 -6.29 -9.03 -6.75
C MET A 310 -6.37 -8.42 -8.16
N LYS A 311 -5.75 -9.09 -9.15
CA LYS A 311 -5.62 -8.59 -10.53
C LYS A 311 -6.71 -9.17 -11.41
N ASN A 312 -6.97 -10.47 -11.29
CA ASN A 312 -7.84 -11.18 -12.22
C ASN A 312 -9.28 -11.32 -11.69
N GLY A 313 -10.24 -10.92 -12.53
CA GLY A 313 -11.66 -10.97 -12.20
C GLY A 313 -12.15 -9.75 -11.41
N ARG A 314 -13.40 -9.82 -10.94
CA ARG A 314 -14.08 -8.71 -10.25
C ARG A 314 -13.84 -8.68 -8.74
N GLN A 315 -13.46 -9.83 -8.17
CA GLN A 315 -13.27 -10.05 -6.74
C GLN A 315 -11.89 -10.66 -6.50
N GLY A 316 -11.35 -10.45 -5.30
CA GLY A 316 -10.10 -11.08 -4.88
C GLY A 316 -10.24 -12.58 -4.74
N ARG A 317 -9.13 -13.29 -4.95
CA ARG A 317 -8.99 -14.73 -4.72
C ARG A 317 -7.92 -14.95 -3.67
N ALA A 318 -8.15 -15.89 -2.75
CA ALA A 318 -7.21 -16.18 -1.68
C ALA A 318 -7.32 -17.63 -1.20
N ALA A 319 -6.20 -18.19 -0.75
CA ALA A 319 -6.16 -19.48 -0.08
C ALA A 319 -5.39 -19.38 1.24
N LEU A 320 -6.03 -19.76 2.34
CA LEU A 320 -5.42 -19.82 3.68
C LEU A 320 -5.29 -21.27 4.11
N ALA A 321 -4.07 -21.70 4.44
CA ALA A 321 -3.80 -23.01 5.03
C ALA A 321 -3.59 -22.90 6.55
N PHE A 322 -4.29 -23.73 7.30
CA PHE A 322 -4.12 -23.93 8.73
C PHE A 322 -3.31 -25.20 8.92
N GLY A 323 -2.14 -25.12 9.55
CA GLY A 323 -1.12 -26.18 9.51
C GLY A 323 -0.24 -26.07 8.26
N ASP A 324 0.72 -26.99 8.15
CA ASP A 324 1.68 -26.98 7.04
C ASP A 324 1.30 -28.03 5.97
N PRO A 325 0.79 -27.63 4.80
CA PRO A 325 0.42 -28.59 3.77
C PRO A 325 1.61 -29.32 3.14
N ASP A 326 2.84 -28.85 3.33
CA ASP A 326 4.05 -29.53 2.82
C ASP A 326 4.48 -30.70 3.72
N THR A 327 4.05 -30.72 4.99
CA THR A 327 4.46 -31.75 5.96
C THR A 327 3.30 -32.51 6.57
N ALA A 328 2.06 -32.10 6.28
CA ALA A 328 0.86 -32.74 6.79
C ALA A 328 0.63 -34.13 6.17
N ASP A 329 0.39 -35.13 7.01
CA ASP A 329 -0.04 -36.47 6.59
C ASP A 329 -1.46 -36.45 5.98
N HIS A 330 -2.28 -35.48 6.40
CA HIS A 330 -3.66 -35.31 5.96
C HIS A 330 -3.95 -33.86 5.57
N VAL A 331 -4.35 -33.65 4.31
CA VAL A 331 -4.75 -32.34 3.81
C VAL A 331 -6.23 -32.33 3.44
N ALA A 332 -6.98 -31.38 3.98
CA ALA A 332 -8.35 -31.08 3.59
C ALA A 332 -8.41 -29.72 2.90
N VAL A 333 -9.21 -29.60 1.83
CA VAL A 333 -9.44 -28.32 1.14
C VAL A 333 -10.94 -28.04 1.15
N THR A 334 -11.33 -26.88 1.68
CA THR A 334 -12.70 -26.37 1.59
C THR A 334 -12.77 -25.27 0.55
N THR A 335 -13.76 -25.38 -0.33
CA THR A 335 -14.05 -24.40 -1.38
C THR A 335 -15.51 -23.99 -1.26
N PRO A 336 -15.84 -22.71 -1.48
CA PRO A 336 -17.19 -22.24 -1.27
C PRO A 336 -18.09 -22.52 -2.47
N GLY A 337 -19.40 -22.34 -2.25
CA GLY A 337 -20.43 -22.39 -3.29
C GLY A 337 -20.51 -21.13 -4.17
N LEU A 338 -21.51 -21.09 -5.04
CA LEU A 338 -21.77 -19.95 -5.93
C LEU A 338 -22.06 -18.68 -5.13
N GLY A 339 -21.43 -17.56 -5.50
CA GLY A 339 -21.68 -16.23 -4.94
C GLY A 339 -20.80 -15.84 -3.76
N THR A 340 -19.90 -16.72 -3.32
CA THR A 340 -18.94 -16.42 -2.26
C THR A 340 -17.77 -15.55 -2.74
N ASN A 341 -17.35 -14.62 -1.88
CA ASN A 341 -16.19 -13.76 -2.07
C ASN A 341 -15.34 -13.69 -0.79
N VAL A 342 -14.14 -13.09 -0.87
CA VAL A 342 -13.19 -13.06 0.24
C VAL A 342 -13.74 -12.26 1.42
N HIS A 343 -14.16 -11.01 1.23
CA HIS A 343 -14.62 -10.15 2.33
C HIS A 343 -15.93 -10.61 3.00
N GLY A 344 -16.72 -11.44 2.35
CA GLY A 344 -18.00 -11.92 2.86
C GLY A 344 -17.99 -13.33 3.43
N SER A 345 -16.94 -14.13 3.21
CA SER A 345 -16.94 -15.54 3.63
C SER A 345 -15.61 -16.10 4.11
N LEU A 346 -14.47 -15.43 3.83
CA LEU A 346 -13.17 -15.98 4.23
C LEU A 346 -13.07 -16.16 5.74
N ALA A 347 -13.66 -15.27 6.53
CA ALA A 347 -13.62 -15.36 7.99
C ALA A 347 -14.33 -16.62 8.53
N ASP A 348 -15.51 -16.95 8.00
CA ASP A 348 -16.22 -18.16 8.41
C ASP A 348 -15.50 -19.42 7.93
N MET A 349 -14.99 -19.41 6.69
CA MET A 349 -14.20 -20.51 6.16
C MET A 349 -12.87 -20.72 6.91
N ALA A 350 -12.24 -19.64 7.36
CA ALA A 350 -11.04 -19.69 8.19
C ALA A 350 -11.31 -20.38 9.52
N LYS A 351 -12.40 -19.98 10.19
CA LYS A 351 -12.87 -20.60 11.42
C LYS A 351 -13.21 -22.09 11.23
N GLU A 352 -13.88 -22.43 10.13
CA GLU A 352 -14.18 -23.83 9.78
C GLU A 352 -12.93 -24.65 9.51
N GLY A 353 -11.96 -24.10 8.76
CA GLY A 353 -10.70 -24.77 8.45
C GLY A 353 -9.88 -25.05 9.71
N GLU A 354 -9.75 -24.06 10.60
CA GLU A 354 -9.08 -24.25 11.89
C GLU A 354 -9.79 -25.27 12.77
N ALA A 355 -11.12 -25.19 12.88
CA ALA A 355 -11.91 -26.15 13.65
C ALA A 355 -11.81 -27.58 13.09
N LEU A 356 -11.77 -27.73 11.77
CA LEU A 356 -11.59 -29.02 11.10
C LEU A 356 -10.23 -29.61 11.44
N LYS A 357 -9.15 -28.83 11.32
CA LYS A 357 -7.80 -29.25 11.70
C LYS A 357 -7.76 -29.70 13.15
N GLN A 358 -8.23 -28.86 14.08
CA GLN A 358 -8.20 -29.15 15.51
C GLN A 358 -9.01 -30.41 15.86
N ASN A 359 -10.19 -30.59 15.27
CA ASN A 359 -11.00 -31.78 15.50
C ASN A 359 -10.34 -33.04 14.93
N ALA A 360 -9.75 -32.97 13.74
CA ALA A 360 -9.03 -34.10 13.14
C ALA A 360 -7.82 -34.52 14.00
N GLU A 361 -7.00 -33.57 14.42
CA GLU A 361 -5.87 -33.81 15.34
C GLU A 361 -6.36 -34.40 16.67
N HIS A 362 -7.49 -33.92 17.20
CA HIS A 362 -8.09 -34.48 18.41
C HIS A 362 -8.52 -35.94 18.23
N GLN A 363 -9.12 -36.32 17.10
CA GLN A 363 -9.49 -37.72 16.84
C GLN A 363 -8.25 -38.61 16.64
N LEU A 364 -7.21 -38.12 15.97
CA LEU A 364 -5.94 -38.84 15.78
C LEU A 364 -5.26 -39.12 17.12
N SER A 365 -5.20 -38.10 17.99
CA SER A 365 -4.67 -38.24 19.35
C SER A 365 -5.43 -39.31 20.16
N ARG A 366 -6.77 -39.31 20.09
CA ARG A 366 -7.61 -40.33 20.74
C ARG A 366 -7.40 -41.74 20.19
N ALA A 367 -7.00 -41.86 18.93
CA ALA A 367 -6.64 -43.12 18.29
C ALA A 367 -5.18 -43.52 18.52
N GLY A 368 -4.40 -42.77 19.30
CA GLY A 368 -2.99 -43.04 19.57
C GLY A 368 -2.07 -42.76 18.38
N LYS A 369 -2.50 -41.92 17.44
CA LYS A 369 -1.72 -41.53 16.25
C LYS A 369 -1.07 -40.17 16.43
N THR A 370 0.04 -39.96 15.73
CA THR A 370 0.81 -38.70 15.72
C THR A 370 0.79 -38.02 14.36
N ASP A 371 -0.10 -38.45 13.47
CA ASP A 371 -0.27 -37.90 12.12
C ASP A 371 -0.65 -36.40 12.21
N THR A 372 -0.15 -35.61 11.28
CA THR A 372 -0.31 -34.15 11.21
C THR A 372 -1.39 -33.77 10.20
N VAL A 373 -2.08 -32.65 10.42
CA VAL A 373 -3.22 -32.23 9.60
C VAL A 373 -3.04 -30.79 9.12
N ALA A 374 -3.35 -30.56 7.85
CA ALA A 374 -3.55 -29.23 7.29
C ALA A 374 -4.96 -29.08 6.70
N ALA A 375 -5.57 -27.92 6.88
CA ALA A 375 -6.86 -27.56 6.30
C ALA A 375 -6.72 -26.26 5.50
N ILE A 376 -7.19 -26.23 4.26
CA ILE A 376 -7.04 -25.08 3.35
C ILE A 376 -8.42 -24.51 3.02
N ALA A 377 -8.65 -23.25 3.35
CA ALA A 377 -9.80 -22.47 2.90
C ALA A 377 -9.44 -21.73 1.61
N TRP A 378 -10.09 -22.05 0.49
CA TRP A 378 -9.76 -21.48 -0.82
C TRP A 378 -10.96 -20.84 -1.51
N ILE A 379 -10.89 -19.52 -1.71
CA ILE A 379 -11.88 -18.71 -2.41
C ILE A 379 -11.35 -18.28 -3.78
N GLY A 380 -12.21 -18.35 -4.79
CA GLY A 380 -11.90 -17.86 -6.14
C GLY A 380 -11.11 -18.83 -7.01
N TYR A 381 -11.13 -20.13 -6.71
CA TYR A 381 -10.55 -21.15 -7.58
C TYR A 381 -11.19 -21.13 -8.98
N GLU A 382 -10.39 -21.41 -10.01
CA GLU A 382 -10.93 -21.60 -11.35
C GLU A 382 -11.56 -22.99 -11.45
N CYS A 383 -12.89 -23.03 -11.40
CA CYS A 383 -13.63 -24.21 -11.82
C CYS A 383 -13.21 -24.57 -13.25
N ALA A 384 -12.75 -25.81 -13.48
CA ALA A 384 -12.51 -26.33 -14.82
C ALA A 384 -13.81 -26.26 -15.63
N THR A 385 -13.97 -25.21 -16.44
CA THR A 385 -15.17 -24.99 -17.23
C THR A 385 -15.15 -25.89 -18.45
N ARG A 386 -15.70 -27.11 -18.32
CA ARG A 386 -16.21 -27.84 -19.49
C ARG A 386 -17.57 -27.25 -19.86
N ARG A 387 -17.55 -26.55 -20.99
CA ARG A 387 -18.66 -26.18 -21.87
C ARG A 387 -19.74 -27.30 -21.91
N TRP A 388 -20.82 -27.14 -21.15
CA TRP A 388 -22.07 -27.88 -21.37
C TRP A 388 -23.16 -26.87 -21.69
N GLN A 389 -23.47 -26.74 -22.98
CA GLN A 389 -24.70 -26.11 -23.43
C GLN A 389 -25.85 -27.02 -23.01
N PHE A 390 -26.65 -26.61 -22.02
CA PHE A 390 -27.96 -27.20 -21.79
C PHE A 390 -28.90 -26.73 -22.90
N ARG A 391 -29.13 -27.60 -23.89
CA ARG A 391 -30.28 -27.52 -24.79
C ARG A 391 -31.29 -28.55 -24.32
N MET A 392 -32.41 -28.10 -23.75
CA MET A 392 -33.53 -28.98 -23.39
C MET A 392 -34.12 -29.61 -24.65
N GLY A 393 -34.22 -30.94 -24.66
CA GLY A 393 -34.85 -31.72 -25.72
C GLY A 393 -34.77 -33.22 -25.44
N VAL A 394 -35.89 -33.82 -25.08
CA VAL A 394 -36.10 -35.20 -24.64
C VAL A 394 -35.96 -36.20 -25.81
N ARG A 395 -35.06 -37.21 -25.70
CA ARG A 395 -35.29 -38.66 -25.95
C ARG A 395 -33.98 -39.47 -26.11
N ASP A 396 -34.03 -40.66 -25.52
CA ASP A 396 -33.28 -41.91 -25.77
C ASP A 396 -31.77 -42.00 -25.49
N LEU A 397 -31.46 -42.85 -24.50
CA LEU A 397 -30.13 -43.42 -24.22
C LEU A 397 -29.72 -44.40 -25.33
N PRO A 398 -28.40 -44.54 -25.57
CA PRO A 398 -27.82 -45.88 -25.42
C PRO A 398 -26.54 -45.92 -24.55
N SER A 399 -26.45 -47.05 -23.86
CA SER A 399 -25.43 -47.68 -23.00
C SER A 399 -23.92 -47.47 -23.25
N VAL A 400 -23.19 -47.23 -22.13
CA VAL A 400 -21.91 -47.85 -21.65
C VAL A 400 -20.57 -47.35 -22.28
N PRO A 401 -19.40 -47.30 -21.58
CA PRO A 401 -19.04 -47.85 -20.25
C PRO A 401 -18.48 -46.88 -19.20
N ARG A 402 -18.63 -47.28 -17.93
CA ARG A 402 -17.86 -46.79 -16.78
C ARG A 402 -16.37 -47.10 -16.98
N ARG A 403 -15.51 -46.09 -16.95
CA ARG A 403 -14.10 -46.24 -16.57
C ARG A 403 -13.90 -45.59 -15.21
N SER A 404 -13.68 -46.43 -14.22
CA SER A 404 -13.06 -46.07 -12.95
C SER A 404 -11.66 -45.52 -13.23
N GLY A 405 -11.41 -44.28 -12.79
CA GLY A 405 -10.07 -43.70 -12.69
C GLY A 405 -9.91 -43.20 -11.27
N GLU A 406 -9.20 -43.97 -10.46
CA GLU A 406 -8.72 -43.56 -9.14
C GLU A 406 -7.78 -42.35 -9.30
N LEU A 407 -8.04 -41.29 -8.54
CA LEU A 407 -7.07 -40.21 -8.32
C LEU A 407 -6.19 -40.64 -7.14
N LYS A 408 -5.00 -41.15 -7.45
CA LYS A 408 -3.90 -41.22 -6.50
C LYS A 408 -3.36 -39.81 -6.30
N LEU A 409 -3.54 -39.29 -5.09
CA LEU A 409 -2.71 -38.22 -4.55
C LEU A 409 -1.44 -38.88 -4.03
N GLU A 410 -0.34 -38.73 -4.76
CA GLU A 410 0.98 -39.01 -4.21
C GLU A 410 1.36 -37.82 -3.32
N ALA A 411 1.43 -38.08 -2.01
CA ALA A 411 2.04 -37.18 -1.04
C ALA A 411 3.54 -37.13 -1.32
N ALA A 412 4.09 -35.92 -1.40
CA ALA A 412 5.52 -35.65 -1.51
C ALA A 412 6.12 -35.39 -0.13
#